data_AF-A0A953VXH7-F1
#
_entry.id   AF-A0A953VXH7-F1
#
_cell.length_a   1.000
_cell.length_b   1.000
_cell.length_c   1.000
_cell.angle_alpha   90.00
_cell.angle_beta   90.00
_cell.angle_gamma   90.00
#
_symmetry.space_group_name_H-M   'P 1'
#
loop_
_entity.id
_entity.type
_entity.pdbx_description
1 polymer ?
#
loop_
_entity_poly.entity_id
_entity_poly.type
_entity_poly.pdbx_seq_one_letter_code
_entity_poly.pdbx_strand_id
1 'polypeptide(L)' 'GLTEALALRDAARQAGFGIMVGCMVGSSLAMAPAVLVAQGAMVTDLDGPLLLAEDRACPLDYDERGVHPPDAALWG' A
#
# COMPACT_ATOMS: atom_id res chain seq x y z
N GLY A 1 -10.09 -5.35 -3.67
CA GLY A 1 -8.89 -6.22 -3.72
C GLY A 1 -7.95 -5.72 -4.80
N LEU A 2 -6.74 -6.30 -4.91
CA LEU A 2 -5.66 -5.77 -5.77
C LEU A 2 -6.07 -5.56 -7.24
N THR A 3 -6.69 -6.56 -7.87
CA THR A 3 -7.09 -6.49 -9.29
C THR A 3 -7.97 -5.28 -9.60
N GLU A 4 -9.04 -5.10 -8.84
CA GLU A 4 -9.96 -3.95 -9.01
C GLU A 4 -9.32 -2.62 -8.61
N ALA A 5 -8.41 -2.62 -7.64
CA ALA A 5 -7.71 -1.40 -7.25
C ALA A 5 -6.80 -0.88 -8.37
N LEU A 6 -6.12 -1.77 -9.10
CA LEU A 6 -5.33 -1.41 -10.28
C LEU A 6 -6.22 -0.90 -11.41
N ALA A 7 -7.32 -1.61 -11.70
CA ALA A 7 -8.27 -1.19 -12.72
C ALA A 7 -8.87 0.20 -12.42
N LEU A 8 -9.26 0.45 -11.17
CA LEU A 8 -9.82 1.72 -10.72
C LEU A 8 -8.77 2.85 -10.79
N ARG A 9 -7.53 2.60 -10.35
CA ARG A 9 -6.44 3.56 -10.45
C ARG A 9 -6.22 3.98 -11.91
N ASP A 10 -6.16 3.02 -12.82
CA ASP A 10 -5.90 3.30 -14.22
C ASP A 10 -7.07 4.06 -14.87
N ALA A 11 -8.31 3.70 -14.54
CA ALA A 11 -9.50 4.45 -14.96
C ALA A 11 -9.51 5.89 -14.42
N ALA A 12 -9.16 6.09 -13.16
CA ALA A 12 -9.08 7.42 -12.54
C ALA A 12 -8.01 8.29 -13.21
N ARG A 13 -6.84 7.72 -13.55
CA ARG A 13 -5.79 8.41 -14.31
C ARG A 13 -6.26 8.81 -15.71
N GLN A 14 -6.96 7.92 -16.41
CA GLN A 14 -7.53 8.21 -17.74
C GLN A 14 -8.57 9.33 -17.69
N ALA A 15 -9.32 9.43 -16.60
CA ALA A 15 -10.27 10.51 -16.35
C ALA A 15 -9.61 11.82 -15.86
N GLY A 16 -8.27 11.87 -15.73
CA GLY A 16 -7.54 13.07 -15.32
C GLY A 16 -7.56 13.33 -13.81
N PHE A 17 -7.96 12.36 -12.99
CA PHE A 17 -7.87 12.49 -11.54
C PHE A 17 -6.45 12.31 -11.03
N GLY A 18 -6.14 13.01 -9.94
CA GLY A 18 -5.03 12.67 -9.07
C GLY A 18 -5.30 11.38 -8.32
N ILE A 19 -4.24 10.61 -8.04
CA ILE A 19 -4.34 9.33 -7.32
C ILE A 19 -3.80 9.48 -5.90
N MET A 20 -4.62 9.05 -4.94
CA MET A 20 -4.21 8.75 -3.57
C MET A 20 -4.50 7.28 -3.30
N VAL A 21 -3.56 6.57 -2.68
CA VAL A 21 -3.78 5.19 -2.20
C VAL A 21 -3.67 5.20 -0.69
N GLY A 22 -4.78 4.86 -0.03
CA GLY A 22 -4.87 4.81 1.43
C GLY A 22 -5.06 3.39 1.96
N CYS A 23 -5.18 3.28 3.28
CA CYS A 23 -5.46 2.04 3.98
C CYS A 23 -6.51 2.20 5.08
N MET A 24 -6.96 1.06 5.60
CA MET A 24 -7.56 0.99 6.94
C MET A 24 -6.47 0.57 7.93
N VAL A 25 -6.71 0.77 9.23
CA VAL A 25 -5.84 0.20 10.27
C VAL A 25 -5.79 -1.31 10.11
N GLY A 26 -4.61 -1.85 9.81
CA GLY A 26 -4.41 -3.26 9.49
C GLY A 26 -2.92 -3.60 9.35
N SER A 27 -2.61 -4.90 9.39
CA SER A 27 -1.23 -5.41 9.39
C SER A 27 -0.51 -5.21 8.05
N SER A 28 0.83 -5.35 8.04
CA SER A 28 1.63 -5.24 6.81
C SER A 28 1.18 -6.16 5.67
N LEU A 29 0.57 -7.31 5.98
CA LEU A 29 -0.01 -8.20 4.96
C LEU A 29 -1.08 -7.52 4.09
N ALA A 30 -1.88 -6.61 4.65
CA ALA A 30 -2.89 -5.89 3.89
C ALA A 30 -2.28 -4.73 3.08
N MET A 31 -1.19 -4.13 3.58
CA MET A 31 -0.47 -3.05 2.93
C MET A 31 0.41 -3.54 1.77
N ALA A 32 0.95 -4.76 1.84
CA ALA A 32 1.86 -5.32 0.86
C ALA A 32 1.37 -5.22 -0.61
N PRO A 33 0.14 -5.67 -0.97
CA PRO A 33 -0.38 -5.44 -2.32
C PRO A 33 -0.68 -3.96 -2.61
N ALA A 34 -1.01 -3.15 -1.60
CA ALA A 34 -1.32 -1.73 -1.78
C ALA A 34 -0.08 -0.91 -2.19
N VAL A 35 1.14 -1.34 -1.81
CA VAL A 35 2.40 -0.75 -2.30
C VAL A 35 2.48 -0.78 -3.83
N LEU A 36 1.95 -1.82 -4.48
CA LEU A 36 1.90 -1.92 -5.95
C LEU A 36 0.86 -0.96 -6.56
N VAL A 37 -0.29 -0.80 -5.89
CA VAL A 37 -1.31 0.16 -6.34
C VAL A 37 -0.79 1.59 -6.23
N ALA A 38 -0.06 1.90 -5.17
CA ALA A 38 0.51 3.21 -4.86
C ALA A 38 1.59 3.69 -5.85
N GLN A 39 2.10 2.82 -6.73
CA GLN A 39 3.10 3.23 -7.72
C GLN A 39 2.55 4.30 -8.67
N GLY A 40 3.17 5.49 -8.62
CA GLY A 40 2.73 6.66 -9.37
C GLY A 40 1.53 7.41 -8.76
N ALA A 41 1.13 7.08 -7.53
CA ALA A 41 0.19 7.90 -6.77
C ALA A 41 0.88 9.21 -6.32
N MET A 42 0.10 10.29 -6.21
CA MET A 42 0.61 11.56 -5.69
C MET A 42 0.73 11.53 -4.16
N VAL A 43 -0.14 10.76 -3.51
CA VAL A 43 -0.18 10.61 -2.05
C VAL A 43 -0.35 9.13 -1.73
N THR A 44 0.41 8.65 -0.75
CA THR A 44 0.35 7.28 -0.26
C THR A 44 0.18 7.32 1.25
N ASP A 45 -0.84 6.63 1.75
CA ASP A 45 -1.20 6.52 3.16
C ASP A 45 -1.34 5.03 3.52
N LEU A 46 -0.20 4.39 3.78
CA LEU A 46 -0.07 2.95 4.06
C LEU A 46 0.58 2.71 5.43
N ASP A 47 0.23 3.55 6.41
CA ASP A 47 0.81 3.58 7.75
C ASP A 47 0.06 2.70 8.77
N GLY A 48 -1.01 2.01 8.35
CA GLY A 48 -1.83 1.15 9.21
C GLY A 48 -1.05 0.23 10.17
N PRO A 49 0.04 -0.43 9.74
CA PRO A 49 0.86 -1.28 10.62
C PRO A 49 1.58 -0.50 11.73
N LEU A 50 1.97 0.77 11.47
CA LEU A 50 2.63 1.63 12.46
C LEU A 50 1.71 2.03 13.62
N LEU A 51 0.39 1.85 13.44
CA LEU A 51 -0.63 2.12 14.45
C LEU A 51 -0.95 0.89 15.31
N LEU A 52 -0.39 -0.27 14.99
CA LEU A 52 -0.59 -1.51 15.74
C LEU A 52 0.50 -1.66 16.81
N ALA A 53 0.13 -2.24 17.97
CA ALA A 53 1.10 -2.59 19.00
C ALA A 53 2.04 -3.73 18.55
N GLU A 54 1.52 -4.63 17.72
CA GLU A 54 2.24 -5.78 17.17
C GLU A 54 1.77 -6.01 15.72
N ASP A 55 2.71 -6.30 14.84
CA ASP A 55 2.46 -6.63 13.43
C ASP A 55 2.95 -8.05 13.08
N ARG A 56 3.05 -8.39 11.79
CA ARG A 56 3.53 -9.70 11.32
C ARG A 56 5.00 -9.90 11.67
N ALA A 57 5.39 -11.17 11.82
CA ALA A 57 6.79 -11.55 12.07
C ALA A 57 7.75 -11.10 10.95
N CYS A 58 7.26 -11.06 9.71
CA CYS A 58 7.92 -10.41 8.58
C CYS A 58 7.05 -9.21 8.17
N PRO A 59 7.27 -8.02 8.72
CA PRO A 59 6.49 -6.83 8.42
C PRO A 59 7.00 -6.16 7.14
N LEU A 60 6.30 -5.10 6.70
CA LEU A 60 6.87 -4.17 5.74
C LEU A 60 7.92 -3.30 6.42
N ASP A 61 8.94 -2.92 5.67
CA ASP A 61 9.93 -1.95 6.11
C ASP A 61 9.42 -0.52 5.90
N TYR A 62 9.68 0.33 6.90
CA TYR A 62 9.36 1.74 6.90
C TYR A 62 10.60 2.54 7.30
N ASP A 63 10.90 3.61 6.58
CA ASP A 63 11.93 4.60 6.96
C ASP A 63 11.48 6.03 6.62
N GLU A 64 12.40 6.99 6.70
CA GLU A 64 12.13 8.41 6.38
C GLU A 64 11.68 8.62 4.92
N ARG A 65 11.90 7.65 4.03
CA ARG A 65 11.47 7.70 2.62
C ARG A 65 10.09 7.07 2.41
N GLY A 66 9.50 6.49 3.47
CA GLY A 66 8.17 5.90 3.46
C GLY A 66 8.21 4.38 3.55
N VAL A 67 7.19 3.74 2.97
CA VAL A 67 7.02 2.28 2.94
C VAL A 67 7.77 1.64 1.77
N HIS A 68 8.43 0.51 2.01
CA HIS A 68 9.19 -0.23 1.01
C HIS A 68 8.41 -1.42 0.44
N PRO A 69 8.80 -1.97 -0.73
CA PRO A 69 8.19 -3.19 -1.27
C PRO A 69 8.26 -4.38 -0.30
N PRO A 70 7.23 -5.26 -0.28
CA PRO A 70 7.23 -6.44 0.58
C PRO A 70 8.30 -7.46 0.17
N ASP A 71 8.83 -8.17 1.16
CA ASP A 71 9.51 -9.45 0.93
C ASP A 71 8.47 -10.54 0.56
N ALA A 72 8.86 -11.50 -0.29
CA ALA A 72 8.02 -12.63 -0.67
C ALA A 72 7.63 -13.51 0.53
N ALA A 73 8.43 -13.51 1.61
CA ALA A 73 8.10 -14.15 2.87
C ALA A 73 6.86 -13.53 3.56
N LEU A 74 6.54 -12.26 3.28
CA LEU A 74 5.30 -11.62 3.71
C LEU A 74 4.18 -11.85 2.70
N TRP A 75 4.39 -11.40 1.46
CA TRP A 75 3.38 -11.46 0.40
C TRP A 75 4.01 -11.22 -0.98
N GLY A 76 3.74 -12.12 -1.94
CA GLY A 76 4.32 -12.11 -3.29
C GLY A 76 4.76 -13.52 -3.69
#